data_AF-A0A3G2L672-F1
#
_entry.id   AF-A0A3G2L672-F1
#
_cell.length_a   1.000
_cell.length_b   1.000
_cell.length_c   1.000
_cell.angle_alpha   90.00
_cell.angle_beta   90.00
_cell.angle_gamma   90.00
#
_symmetry.space_group_name_H-M   'P 1'
#
loop_
_entity.id
_entity.type
_entity.pdbx_description
1 polymer ?
#
loop_
_entity_poly.entity_id
_entity_poly.type
_entity_poly.pdbx_seq_one_letter_code
_entity_poly.pdbx_strand_id
1 'polypeptide(L)'
;MEDFEKESRYMRAKERVDHIKKFYASLTSYIIVISFLAGLNYYLDQWSYAWFLWPALGWGIGLVFQWLKTYDVNPFFGRNWEERKIKEFMQEDEQIKKWE
;
A
#
# COMPACT_ATOMS: atom_id res chain seq x y z
N MET A 1 -0.82 30.35 -10.68
CA MET A 1 -0.45 29.73 -9.39
C MET A 1 -1.60 28.92 -8.81
N GLU A 2 -2.85 29.42 -8.83
CA GLU A 2 -4.02 28.67 -8.32
C GLU A 2 -4.29 27.33 -9.04
N ASP A 3 -4.08 27.24 -10.36
CA ASP A 3 -4.29 25.98 -11.10
C ASP A 3 -3.27 24.89 -10.73
N PHE A 4 -2.00 25.26 -10.49
CA PHE A 4 -0.96 24.33 -10.05
C PHE A 4 -1.23 23.77 -8.64
N GLU A 5 -1.70 24.62 -7.72
CA GLU A 5 -2.12 24.15 -6.39
C GLU A 5 -3.30 23.18 -6.47
N LYS A 6 -4.30 23.46 -7.32
CA LYS A 6 -5.43 22.55 -7.54
C LYS A 6 -4.98 21.22 -8.15
N GLU A 7 -4.11 21.26 -9.15
CA GLU A 7 -3.63 20.06 -9.84
C GLU A 7 -2.77 19.17 -8.91
N SER A 8 -1.90 19.76 -8.09
CA SER A 8 -1.11 19.02 -7.09
C SER A 8 -1.97 18.35 -6.02
N ARG A 9 -3.02 19.02 -5.52
CA ARG A 9 -3.97 18.45 -4.58
C ARG A 9 -4.74 17.29 -5.21
N TYR A 10 -5.09 17.41 -6.49
CA TYR A 10 -5.79 16.38 -7.23
C TYR A 10 -4.93 15.14 -7.47
N MET A 11 -3.66 15.33 -7.85
CA MET A 11 -2.71 14.23 -8.03
C MET A 11 -2.46 13.46 -6.73
N ARG A 12 -2.26 14.16 -5.61
CA ARG A 12 -2.10 13.53 -4.28
C ARG A 12 -3.33 12.73 -3.85
N ALA A 13 -4.53 13.23 -4.15
CA ALA A 13 -5.77 12.50 -3.88
C ALA A 13 -5.86 11.23 -4.74
N LYS A 14 -5.46 11.31 -6.02
CA LYS A 14 -5.46 10.19 -6.95
C LYS A 14 -4.46 9.10 -6.57
N GLU A 15 -3.25 9.46 -6.17
CA GLU A 15 -2.24 8.51 -5.69
C GLU A 15 -2.73 7.74 -4.46
N ARG A 16 -3.34 8.42 -3.49
CA ARG A 16 -3.95 7.75 -2.33
C ARG A 16 -4.99 6.72 -2.73
N VAL A 17 -5.85 7.05 -3.69
CA VAL A 17 -6.88 6.12 -4.18
C VAL A 17 -6.25 4.93 -4.90
N ASP A 18 -5.19 5.13 -5.68
CA ASP A 18 -4.48 4.02 -6.36
C ASP A 18 -3.85 3.05 -5.35
N HIS A 19 -3.21 3.59 -4.31
CA HIS A 19 -2.61 2.79 -3.24
C HIS A 19 -3.66 1.98 -2.46
N ILE A 20 -4.80 2.60 -2.14
CA ILE A 20 -5.92 1.91 -1.49
C ILE A 20 -6.48 0.81 -2.40
N LYS A 21 -6.66 1.08 -3.70
CA LYS A 21 -7.13 0.07 -4.66
C LYS A 21 -6.18 -1.12 -4.76
N LYS A 22 -4.87 -0.88 -4.89
CA LYS A 22 -3.87 -1.95 -4.93
C LYS A 22 -3.88 -2.80 -3.66
N PHE A 23 -3.98 -2.15 -2.49
CA PHE A 23 -4.10 -2.85 -1.21
C PHE A 23 -5.35 -3.74 -1.15
N TYR A 24 -6.52 -3.19 -1.51
CA TYR A 24 -7.78 -3.95 -1.52
C TYR A 24 -7.74 -5.13 -2.50
N ALA A 25 -7.11 -4.96 -3.66
CA ALA A 25 -6.93 -6.05 -4.63
C ALA A 25 -6.07 -7.18 -4.05
N SER A 26 -4.93 -6.84 -3.42
CA SER A 26 -4.08 -7.81 -2.73
C SER A 26 -4.79 -8.50 -1.56
N LEU A 27 -5.54 -7.75 -0.75
CA LEU A 27 -6.31 -8.29 0.39
C LEU A 27 -7.43 -9.23 -0.07
N THR A 28 -8.16 -8.86 -1.12
CA THR A 28 -9.24 -9.68 -1.67
C THR A 28 -8.68 -10.99 -2.22
N SER A 29 -7.57 -10.93 -2.96
CA SER A 29 -6.86 -12.13 -3.45
C SER A 29 -6.43 -13.03 -2.29
N TYR A 30 -5.86 -12.47 -1.22
CA TYR A 30 -5.47 -13.21 -0.03
C TYR A 30 -6.66 -13.92 0.64
N ILE A 31 -7.79 -13.22 0.84
CA ILE A 31 -8.98 -13.83 1.46
C ILE A 31 -9.47 -15.01 0.62
N ILE A 32 -9.51 -14.87 -0.72
CA ILE A 32 -9.93 -15.94 -1.62
C ILE A 32 -8.97 -17.13 -1.54
N VAL A 33 -7.66 -16.89 -1.63
CA VAL A 33 -6.63 -17.94 -1.59
C VAL A 33 -6.65 -18.68 -0.26
N ILE A 34 -6.68 -17.96 0.87
CA ILE A 34 -6.71 -18.57 2.20
C ILE A 34 -8.02 -19.34 2.44
N SER A 35 -9.16 -18.82 1.99
CA SER A 35 -10.44 -19.54 2.08
C SER A 35 -10.41 -20.83 1.26
N PHE A 36 -9.83 -20.79 0.06
CA PHE A 36 -9.64 -21.97 -0.79
C PHE A 36 -8.70 -23.00 -0.14
N LEU A 37 -7.55 -22.56 0.40
CA LEU A 37 -6.63 -23.43 1.11
C LEU A 37 -7.24 -24.03 2.40
N ALA A 38 -8.02 -23.24 3.14
CA ALA A 38 -8.73 -23.73 4.33
C ALA A 38 -9.77 -24.81 3.96
N GLY A 39 -10.49 -24.63 2.86
CA GLY A 39 -11.40 -25.64 2.31
C GLY A 39 -10.69 -26.92 1.87
N LEU A 40 -9.54 -26.79 1.18
CA LEU A 40 -8.69 -27.94 0.82
C LEU A 40 -8.14 -28.66 2.05
N ASN A 41 -7.71 -27.92 3.07
CA ASN A 41 -7.20 -28.49 4.31
C ASN A 41 -8.28 -29.29 5.06
N TYR A 42 -9.52 -28.80 5.05
CA TYR A 42 -10.65 -29.53 5.61
C TYR A 42 -10.94 -30.83 4.84
N TYR A 43 -10.85 -30.79 3.51
CA TYR A 43 -11.12 -31.95 2.65
C TYR A 43 -10.02 -33.02 2.68
N LEU A 44 -8.75 -32.61 2.72
CA LEU A 44 -7.60 -33.53 2.63
C LEU A 44 -7.24 -34.18 3.98
N ASP A 45 -7.29 -33.43 5.07
CA ASP A 45 -6.61 -33.82 6.32
C ASP A 45 -7.53 -33.78 7.55
N GLN A 46 -8.82 -33.42 7.40
CA GLN A 46 -9.78 -33.24 8.49
C GLN A 46 -9.20 -32.46 9.70
N TRP A 47 -8.39 -31.42 9.46
CA TRP A 47 -7.71 -30.61 10.48
C TRP A 47 -6.50 -31.25 11.22
N SER A 48 -6.02 -32.44 10.85
CA SER A 48 -4.88 -33.05 11.52
C SER A 48 -3.56 -32.27 11.32
N TYR A 49 -3.34 -31.70 10.13
CA TYR A 49 -2.20 -30.82 9.87
C TYR A 49 -2.61 -29.51 9.17
N ALA A 50 -2.73 -28.42 9.93
CA ALA A 50 -3.12 -27.09 9.43
C ALA A 50 -2.02 -26.38 8.61
N TRP A 51 -1.57 -27.01 7.52
CA TRP A 51 -0.47 -26.52 6.69
C TRP A 51 -0.76 -25.16 6.04
N PHE A 52 -2.04 -24.81 5.83
CA PHE A 52 -2.46 -23.53 5.28
C PHE A 52 -2.03 -22.32 6.15
N LEU A 53 -1.71 -22.53 7.43
CA LEU A 53 -1.19 -21.49 8.32
C LEU A 53 0.16 -20.93 7.85
N TRP A 54 1.00 -21.75 7.20
CA TRP A 54 2.28 -21.31 6.67
C TRP A 54 2.15 -20.25 5.57
N PRO A 55 1.39 -20.49 4.48
CA PRO A 55 1.13 -19.46 3.48
C PRO A 55 0.28 -18.31 4.06
N ALA A 56 -0.65 -18.57 4.98
CA ALA A 56 -1.40 -17.51 5.67
C ALA A 56 -0.48 -16.54 6.43
N LEU A 57 0.46 -17.06 7.23
CA LEU A 57 1.39 -16.25 7.99
C LEU A 57 2.38 -15.51 7.07
N GLY A 58 2.96 -16.21 6.09
CA GLY A 58 3.91 -15.60 5.15
C GLY A 58 3.30 -14.46 4.33
N TRP A 59 2.13 -14.69 3.72
CA TRP A 59 1.43 -13.64 2.97
C TRP A 59 0.77 -12.60 3.87
N GLY A 60 0.30 -13.00 5.06
CA GLY A 60 -0.32 -12.11 6.04
C GLY A 60 0.65 -11.02 6.50
N ILE A 61 1.91 -11.36 6.74
CA ILE A 61 2.96 -10.38 7.10
C ILE A 61 3.15 -9.36 5.96
N GLY A 62 3.25 -9.82 4.72
CA GLY A 62 3.38 -8.94 3.55
C GLY A 62 2.18 -7.98 3.41
N LEU A 63 0.97 -8.47 3.67
CA LEU A 63 -0.25 -7.67 3.67
C LEU A 63 -0.27 -6.62 4.79
N VAL A 64 0.21 -6.95 5.98
CA VAL A 64 0.34 -5.98 7.08
C VAL A 64 1.31 -4.86 6.72
N PHE A 65 2.46 -5.18 6.11
CA PHE A 65 3.37 -4.15 5.59
C PHE A 65 2.72 -3.27 4.52
N GLN A 66 1.94 -3.87 3.62
CA GLN A 66 1.21 -3.16 2.59
C GLN A 66 0.10 -2.27 3.18
N TRP A 67 -0.58 -2.74 4.23
CA TRP A 67 -1.59 -1.98 4.98
C TRP A 67 -0.97 -0.78 5.69
N LEU A 68 0.13 -0.99 6.41
CA LEU A 68 0.87 0.08 7.09
C LEU A 68 1.31 1.17 6.09
N LYS A 69 1.79 0.76 4.92
CA LYS A 69 2.16 1.68 3.83
C LYS A 69 0.96 2.44 3.27
N THR A 70 -0.18 1.79 3.06
CA THR A 70 -1.39 2.41 2.49
C THR A 70 -2.11 3.34 3.46
N TYR A 71 -2.14 3.01 4.75
CA TYR A 71 -2.77 3.83 5.77
C TYR A 71 -1.87 4.95 6.31
N ASP A 72 -0.66 5.15 5.75
CA ASP A 72 0.27 6.19 6.19
C ASP A 72 0.63 6.02 7.68
N VAL A 73 0.45 4.81 8.23
CA VAL A 73 0.81 4.47 9.62
C VAL A 73 2.28 4.12 9.62
N ASN A 74 3.11 5.12 9.34
CA ASN A 74 4.54 4.98 9.39
C ASN A 74 4.98 5.42 10.80
N PRO A 75 5.21 4.49 11.75
CA PRO A 75 5.61 4.85 13.11
C PRO A 75 6.94 5.63 13.18
N PHE A 76 7.75 5.59 12.12
CA PHE A 76 9.04 6.27 12.04
C PHE A 76 9.07 7.54 11.19
N PHE A 77 8.25 7.65 10.14
CA PHE A 77 8.38 8.71 9.13
C PHE A 77 6.99 9.18 8.71
N GLY A 78 6.35 9.96 9.60
CA GLY A 78 5.02 10.51 9.34
C GLY A 78 5.01 11.50 8.17
N ARG A 79 3.82 11.70 7.60
CA ARG A 79 3.36 12.75 6.66
C ARG A 79 4.24 14.00 6.50
N ASN A 80 4.81 14.52 7.58
CA ASN A 80 5.75 15.66 7.59
C ASN A 80 7.08 15.41 6.84
N TRP A 81 7.54 14.17 6.68
CA TRP A 81 8.73 13.88 5.88
C TRP A 81 8.39 13.80 4.38
N GLU A 82 7.29 13.14 4.03
CA GLU A 82 6.80 13.07 2.64
C GLU A 82 6.47 14.47 2.10
N GLU A 83 5.78 15.30 2.87
CA GLU A 83 5.52 16.69 2.47
C GLU A 83 6.80 17.50 2.32
N ARG A 84 7.82 17.26 3.17
CA ARG A 84 9.12 17.92 3.04
C ARG A 84 9.84 17.49 1.77
N LYS A 85 9.90 16.19 1.47
CA LYS A 85 10.58 15.69 0.28
C LYS A 85 9.89 16.08 -1.01
N ILE A 86 8.56 16.05 -1.07
CA ILE A 86 7.82 16.53 -2.24
C ILE A 86 8.10 18.02 -2.47
N LYS A 87 8.18 18.81 -1.41
CA LYS A 87 8.51 20.24 -1.51
C LYS A 87 9.95 20.48 -1.98
N GLU A 88 10.89 19.65 -1.52
CA GLU A 88 12.30 19.67 -1.93
C GLU A 88 12.45 19.38 -3.44
N PHE A 89 11.84 18.28 -3.92
CA PHE A 89 11.87 17.93 -5.34
C PHE A 89 11.23 19.00 -6.23
N MET A 90 10.11 19.59 -5.79
CA MET A 90 9.42 20.63 -6.54
C MET A 90 10.22 21.94 -6.62
N GLN A 91 11.00 22.26 -5.58
CA GLN A 91 11.92 23.40 -5.59
C GLN A 91 13.16 23.14 -6.46
N GLU A 92 13.66 21.91 -6.52
CA GLU A 92 14.75 21.53 -7.45
C GLU A 92 14.30 21.66 -8.91
N ASP A 93 13.11 21.17 -9.25
CA ASP A 93 12.54 21.28 -10.61
C ASP A 93 12.35 22.75 -11.04
N GLU A 94 11.87 23.60 -10.13
CA GLU A 94 11.65 25.02 -10.39
C GLU A 94 12.98 25.80 -10.52
N GLN A 95 14.03 25.39 -9.81
CA GLN A 95 15.36 25.96 -9.99
C GLN A 95 15.99 25.54 -11.30
N ILE A 96 15.91 24.26 -11.69
CA ILE A 96 16.48 23.77 -12.96
C ILE A 96 15.87 24.52 -14.16
N LYS A 97 14.55 24.74 -14.15
CA LYS A 97 13.83 25.49 -15.20
C LYS A 97 14.21 26.97 -15.31
N LYS A 98 14.86 27.55 -14.30
CA LYS A 98 15.26 28.97 -14.28
C LYS A 98 16.67 29.19 -14.84
N TRP A 99 17.45 28.12 -14.97
CA TRP A 99 18.82 28.14 -15.50
C TRP A 99 18.93 27.68 -16.97
N GLU A 100 17.83 27.22 -17.56
CA GLU A 100 17.63 27.09 -19.03
C GLU A 100 16.96 28.34 -19.60
#